data_AF-A0A839GIG7-F1
#
_entry.id   AF-A0A839GIG7-F1
#
_cell.length_a   1.000
_cell.length_b   1.000
_cell.length_c   1.000
_cell.angle_alpha   90.00
_cell.angle_beta   90.00
_cell.angle_gamma   90.00
#
_symmetry.space_group_name_H-M   'P 1'
#
loop_
_entity.id
_entity.type
_entity.pdbx_description
1 polymer ?
#
loop_
_entity_poly.entity_id
_entity_poly.type
_entity_poly.pdbx_seq_one_letter_code
_entity_poly.pdbx_strand_id
1 'polypeptide(L)'
;MKLIKDKKFLQNIAHYIDLTNTLGGGVSQPQLRIDKLKKGLVLRVTLPGIDLSQCQVLLDKNQLTLMALHQSELNPAMQIPLFQHQVTLPPFVDFGQVTVVHEDHELQVRVPYLPQGPRLLEIEQR
;
A
#
# COMPACT_ATOMS: atom_id res chain seq x y z
N MET A 1 -18.38 -21.78 -36.99
CA MET A 1 -17.73 -21.24 -35.77
C MET A 1 -18.50 -20.01 -35.30
N LYS A 2 -19.27 -20.10 -34.20
CA LYS A 2 -20.12 -19.01 -33.69
C LYS A 2 -19.43 -18.09 -32.67
N LEU A 3 -18.26 -18.48 -32.14
CA LEU A 3 -17.57 -17.75 -31.08
C LEU A 3 -17.13 -16.32 -31.44
N ILE A 4 -16.67 -16.11 -32.69
CA ILE A 4 -16.12 -14.81 -33.14
C ILE A 4 -17.22 -13.79 -33.48
N LYS A 5 -18.50 -14.20 -33.45
CA LYS A 5 -19.64 -13.30 -33.75
C LYS A 5 -20.29 -12.73 -32.49
N ASP A 6 -19.95 -13.25 -31.32
CA ASP A 6 -20.47 -12.75 -30.06
C ASP A 6 -19.59 -11.58 -29.58
N LYS A 7 -20.08 -10.37 -29.85
CA LYS A 7 -19.42 -9.12 -29.46
C LYS A 7 -19.20 -9.03 -27.95
N LYS A 8 -20.12 -9.52 -27.13
CA LYS A 8 -19.98 -9.48 -25.66
C LYS A 8 -18.89 -10.43 -25.20
N PHE A 9 -18.84 -11.62 -25.78
CA PHE A 9 -17.78 -12.58 -25.47
C PHE A 9 -16.40 -12.03 -25.82
N LEU A 10 -16.25 -11.43 -27.03
CA LEU A 10 -14.98 -10.82 -27.44
C LEU A 10 -14.58 -9.61 -26.59
N GLN A 11 -15.55 -8.76 -26.20
CA GLN A 11 -15.30 -7.65 -25.28
C GLN A 11 -14.78 -8.17 -23.93
N ASN A 12 -15.46 -9.16 -23.34
CA ASN A 12 -15.04 -9.72 -22.06
C ASN A 12 -13.63 -10.34 -22.12
N ILE A 13 -13.27 -11.02 -23.22
CA ILE A 13 -11.92 -11.53 -23.43
C ILE A 13 -10.90 -10.41 -23.54
N ALA A 14 -11.18 -9.37 -24.33
CA ALA A 14 -10.29 -8.22 -24.47
C ALA A 14 -10.01 -7.55 -23.11
N HIS A 15 -11.05 -7.34 -22.30
CA HIS A 15 -10.91 -6.79 -20.94
C HIS A 15 -10.10 -7.69 -20.02
N TYR A 16 -10.29 -9.01 -20.09
CA TYR A 16 -9.50 -9.95 -19.30
C TYR A 16 -8.02 -9.91 -19.70
N ILE A 17 -7.74 -9.81 -21.00
CA ILE A 17 -6.38 -9.66 -21.53
C ILE A 17 -5.75 -8.36 -21.01
N ASP A 18 -6.45 -7.22 -21.09
CA ASP A 18 -5.96 -5.93 -20.58
C ASP A 18 -5.66 -5.97 -19.07
N LEU A 19 -6.52 -6.62 -18.28
CA LEU A 19 -6.29 -6.83 -16.85
C LEU A 19 -5.04 -7.69 -16.62
N THR A 20 -4.89 -8.81 -17.33
CA THR A 20 -3.72 -9.68 -17.18
C THR A 20 -2.43 -9.01 -17.63
N ASN A 21 -2.47 -8.13 -18.64
CA ASN A 21 -1.32 -7.33 -19.05
C ASN A 21 -0.93 -6.31 -17.97
N THR A 22 -1.92 -5.69 -17.32
CA THR A 22 -1.69 -4.75 -16.21
C THR A 22 -1.03 -5.44 -15.02
N LEU A 23 -1.49 -6.66 -14.66
CA LEU A 23 -0.92 -7.43 -13.55
C LEU A 23 0.43 -8.10 -13.88
N GLY A 24 0.60 -8.53 -15.14
CA GLY A 24 1.73 -9.38 -15.56
C GLY A 24 2.91 -8.64 -16.18
N GLY A 25 2.76 -7.37 -16.61
CA GLY A 25 3.87 -6.68 -17.29
C GLY A 25 3.74 -5.16 -17.51
N GLY A 26 2.68 -4.50 -17.05
CA GLY A 26 2.41 -3.09 -17.38
C GLY A 26 2.60 -2.07 -16.26
N VAL A 27 2.63 -2.48 -14.98
CA VAL A 27 2.85 -1.57 -13.85
C VAL A 27 4.29 -1.64 -13.37
N SER A 28 4.96 -0.49 -13.25
CA SER A 28 6.28 -0.43 -12.63
C SER A 28 6.16 -0.90 -11.19
N GLN A 29 7.11 -1.73 -10.74
CA GLN A 29 7.11 -2.23 -9.37
C GLN A 29 7.20 -1.04 -8.39
N PRO A 30 6.28 -0.94 -7.41
CA PRO A 30 6.35 0.02 -6.32
C PRO A 30 7.70 -0.03 -5.62
N GLN A 31 8.29 1.14 -5.36
CA GLN A 31 9.51 1.23 -4.57
C GLN A 31 9.19 1.74 -3.18
N LEU A 32 9.62 0.99 -2.17
CA LEU A 32 9.48 1.34 -0.77
C LEU A 32 10.86 1.69 -0.20
N ARG A 33 10.99 2.89 0.38
CA ARG A 33 12.16 3.28 1.17
C ARG A 33 11.74 3.64 2.59
N ILE A 34 12.54 3.23 3.57
CA ILE A 34 12.35 3.58 4.97
C ILE A 34 13.50 4.47 5.41
N ASP A 35 13.19 5.73 5.73
CA ASP A 35 14.15 6.69 6.23
C ASP A 35 13.98 6.85 7.74
N LYS A 36 15.04 6.57 8.50
CA LYS A 36 15.07 6.81 9.95
C LYS A 36 15.51 8.24 10.22
N LEU A 37 14.66 9.02 10.86
CA LEU A 37 14.92 10.39 11.27
C LEU A 37 15.11 10.49 12.78
N LYS A 38 15.55 11.65 13.26
CA LYS A 38 15.71 11.90 14.71
C LYS A 38 14.38 11.82 15.48
N LYS A 39 13.27 12.22 14.86
CA LYS A 39 11.95 12.33 15.49
C LYS A 39 10.98 11.20 15.12
N GLY A 40 11.38 10.27 14.27
CA GLY A 40 10.50 9.23 13.76
C GLY A 40 11.06 8.54 12.53
N LEU A 41 10.20 7.82 11.84
CA LEU A 41 10.47 7.12 10.58
C LEU A 41 9.59 7.76 9.50
N VAL A 42 10.09 7.76 8.26
CA VAL A 42 9.26 8.08 7.10
C VAL A 42 9.38 6.91 6.13
N LEU A 43 8.25 6.27 5.85
CA LEU A 43 8.15 5.32 4.75
C LEU A 43 7.75 6.10 3.51
N ARG A 44 8.57 6.04 2.47
CA ARG A 44 8.31 6.69 1.18
C ARG A 44 8.00 5.63 0.16
N VAL A 45 6.92 5.84 -0.57
CA VAL A 45 6.45 4.89 -1.57
C VAL A 45 6.30 5.62 -2.89
N THR A 46 7.07 5.18 -3.87
CA THR A 46 6.97 5.64 -5.26
C THR A 46 6.10 4.64 -6.01
N LEU A 47 5.04 5.14 -6.65
CA LEU A 47 3.99 4.33 -7.28
C LEU A 47 3.81 4.74 -8.75
N PRO A 48 4.75 4.39 -9.66
CA PRO A 48 4.67 4.84 -11.03
C PRO A 48 3.50 4.17 -11.75
N GLY A 49 2.62 4.97 -12.35
CA GLY A 49 1.47 4.49 -13.12
C GLY A 49 0.27 4.03 -12.27
N ILE A 50 0.27 4.29 -10.97
CA ILE A 50 -0.86 4.01 -10.07
C ILE A 50 -1.45 5.34 -9.60
N ASP A 51 -2.77 5.49 -9.69
CA ASP A 51 -3.46 6.67 -9.18
C ASP A 51 -3.53 6.61 -7.64
N LEU A 52 -3.27 7.72 -6.96
CA LEU A 52 -3.28 7.78 -5.50
C LEU A 52 -4.65 7.50 -4.88
N SER A 53 -5.74 7.76 -5.61
CA SER A 53 -7.09 7.40 -5.20
C SER A 53 -7.31 5.88 -5.08
N GLN A 54 -6.46 5.09 -5.74
CA GLN A 54 -6.47 3.63 -5.65
C GLN A 54 -5.66 3.11 -4.45
N CYS A 55 -4.89 3.97 -3.79
CA CYS A 55 -3.99 3.59 -2.71
C CYS A 55 -4.69 3.55 -1.37
N GLN A 56 -4.33 2.56 -0.55
CA GLN A 56 -4.82 2.41 0.81
C GLN A 56 -3.64 2.12 1.74
N VAL A 57 -3.69 2.77 2.90
CA VAL A 57 -2.74 2.54 4.00
C VAL A 57 -3.54 2.10 5.21
N LEU A 58 -3.28 0.88 5.67
CA LEU A 58 -3.92 0.28 6.83
C LEU A 58 -2.88 0.09 7.93
N LEU A 59 -3.23 0.47 9.16
CA LEU A 59 -2.44 0.17 10.35
C LEU A 59 -3.26 -0.74 11.27
N ASP A 60 -2.86 -1.99 11.38
CA ASP A 60 -3.41 -2.95 12.35
C ASP A 60 -2.33 -3.28 13.38
N LYS A 61 -2.51 -2.81 14.62
CA LYS A 61 -1.51 -2.87 15.69
C LYS A 61 -0.18 -2.24 15.24
N ASN A 62 0.86 -3.05 15.05
CA ASN A 62 2.15 -2.61 14.55
C ASN A 62 2.41 -3.04 13.09
N GLN A 63 1.40 -3.55 12.39
CA GLN A 63 1.51 -3.92 10.98
C GLN A 63 0.96 -2.82 10.09
N LEU A 64 1.85 -2.17 9.35
CA LEU A 64 1.48 -1.20 8.34
C LEU A 64 1.38 -1.92 6.99
N THR A 65 0.19 -1.90 6.39
CA THR A 65 -0.06 -2.44 5.06
C THR A 65 -0.27 -1.29 4.09
N LEU A 66 0.55 -1.22 3.06
CA LEU A 66 0.33 -0.37 1.89
C LEU A 66 -0.14 -1.24 0.73
N MET A 67 -1.20 -0.81 0.07
CA MET A 67 -1.72 -1.49 -1.11
C MET A 67 -2.31 -0.49 -2.09
N ALA A 68 -2.40 -0.89 -3.35
CA ALA A 68 -3.29 -0.24 -4.30
C ALA A 68 -4.23 -1.27 -4.91
N LEU A 69 -5.49 -0.87 -5.06
CA LEU A 69 -6.56 -1.71 -5.59
C LEU A 69 -7.07 -1.10 -6.88
N HIS A 70 -7.00 -1.85 -7.98
CA HIS A 70 -7.70 -1.49 -9.20
C HIS A 70 -9.17 -1.89 -9.08
N GLN A 71 -10.06 -0.94 -9.31
CA GLN A 71 -11.49 -1.19 -9.41
C GLN A 71 -11.84 -1.41 -10.88
N SER A 72 -12.45 -2.56 -11.18
CA SER A 72 -12.93 -2.83 -12.53
C SER A 72 -14.15 -1.96 -12.86
N GLU A 73 -14.09 -1.22 -13.97
CA GLU A 73 -15.22 -0.40 -14.44
C GLU A 73 -16.46 -1.24 -14.78
N LEU A 74 -16.25 -2.49 -15.19
CA LEU A 74 -17.32 -3.41 -15.59
C LEU A 74 -17.93 -4.17 -14.43
N ASN A 75 -17.18 -4.32 -13.34
CA ASN A 75 -17.65 -4.95 -12.12
C ASN A 75 -17.06 -4.23 -10.90
N PRO A 76 -17.71 -3.15 -10.42
CA PRO A 76 -17.21 -2.37 -9.29
C PRO A 76 -17.05 -3.17 -7.99
N ALA A 77 -17.74 -4.31 -7.86
CA ALA A 77 -17.59 -5.23 -6.73
C ALA A 77 -16.28 -6.05 -6.80
N MET A 78 -15.61 -6.05 -7.95
CA MET A 78 -14.34 -6.73 -8.15
C MET A 78 -13.19 -5.74 -7.97
N GLN A 79 -12.45 -5.91 -6.87
CA GLN A 79 -11.22 -5.19 -6.58
C GLN A 79 -10.03 -6.12 -6.77
N ILE A 80 -9.03 -5.65 -7.50
CA ILE A 80 -7.83 -6.43 -7.80
C ILE A 80 -6.63 -5.72 -7.19
N PRO A 81 -5.84 -6.38 -6.32
CA PRO A 81 -4.63 -5.77 -5.79
C PRO A 81 -3.59 -5.59 -6.88
N LEU A 82 -3.17 -4.35 -7.10
CA LEU A 82 -2.04 -4.01 -7.98
C LEU A 82 -0.71 -4.24 -7.28
N PHE A 83 -0.67 -3.94 -5.98
CA PHE A 83 0.43 -4.33 -5.10
C PHE A 83 -0.04 -4.39 -3.65
N GLN A 84 0.72 -5.11 -2.84
CA GLN A 84 0.59 -5.11 -1.39
C GLN A 84 1.98 -5.24 -0.77
N HIS A 85 2.30 -4.36 0.18
CA HIS A 85 3.51 -4.44 0.97
C HIS A 85 3.17 -4.26 2.44
N GLN A 86 3.68 -5.17 3.27
CA GLN A 86 3.56 -5.09 4.72
C GLN A 86 4.88 -4.72 5.36
N VAL A 87 4.83 -3.87 6.39
CA VAL A 87 5.97 -3.45 7.19
C VAL A 87 5.59 -3.52 8.66
N THR A 88 6.38 -4.27 9.43
CA THR A 88 6.27 -4.27 10.88
C THR A 88 6.92 -3.02 11.44
N LEU A 89 6.12 -2.15 12.04
CA LEU A 89 6.59 -0.96 12.73
C LEU A 89 7.22 -1.34 14.10
N PRO A 90 8.33 -0.68 14.49
CA PRO A 90 8.95 -0.91 15.78
C PRO A 90 8.03 -0.49 16.95
N PRO A 91 8.18 -1.09 18.15
CA PRO A 91 7.30 -0.81 19.29
C PRO A 91 7.51 0.58 19.93
N PHE A 92 8.57 1.29 19.58
CA PHE A 92 8.91 2.62 20.12
C PHE A 92 8.33 3.78 19.30
N VAL A 93 7.40 3.49 18.38
CA VAL A 93 6.69 4.49 17.59
C VAL A 93 5.34 4.85 18.19
N ASP A 94 4.89 6.08 17.97
CA ASP A 94 3.57 6.54 18.36
C ASP A 94 2.56 6.24 17.24
N PHE A 95 1.88 5.09 17.35
CA PHE A 95 0.85 4.65 16.41
C PHE A 95 -0.32 5.64 16.31
N GLY A 96 -0.62 6.39 17.37
CA GLY A 96 -1.73 7.34 17.43
C GLY A 96 -1.47 8.62 16.64
N GLN A 97 -0.21 8.87 16.26
CA GLN A 97 0.20 10.05 15.50
C GLN A 97 0.78 9.72 14.12
N VAL A 98 0.51 8.51 13.60
CA VAL A 98 0.86 8.15 12.23
C VAL A 98 0.04 9.00 11.26
N THR A 99 0.72 9.60 10.29
CA THR A 99 0.09 10.40 9.24
C THR A 99 0.53 9.93 7.86
N VAL A 100 -0.37 10.05 6.89
CA VAL A 100 -0.12 9.71 5.49
C VAL A 100 -0.31 10.98 4.68
N VAL A 101 0.72 11.37 3.93
CA VAL A 101 0.70 12.56 3.07
C VAL A 101 1.21 12.21 1.68
N HIS A 102 0.80 12.99 0.68
CA HIS A 102 1.35 12.91 -0.66
C HIS A 102 2.14 14.19 -0.94
N GLU A 103 3.46 14.05 -1.09
CA GLU A 103 4.40 15.14 -1.32
C GLU A 103 5.49 14.65 -2.29
N ASP A 104 5.98 15.54 -3.16
CA ASP A 104 7.09 15.25 -4.09
C ASP A 104 6.88 14.02 -4.98
N HIS A 105 5.62 13.77 -5.41
CA HIS A 105 5.23 12.58 -6.19
C HIS A 105 5.43 11.23 -5.47
N GLU A 106 5.53 11.26 -4.14
CA GLU A 106 5.66 10.08 -3.29
C GLU A 106 4.56 10.06 -2.23
N LEU A 107 4.06 8.87 -1.92
CA LEU A 107 3.25 8.64 -0.74
C LEU A 107 4.17 8.49 0.47
N GLN A 108 4.01 9.35 1.47
CA GLN A 108 4.81 9.34 2.68
C GLN A 108 3.97 8.95 3.89
N VAL A 109 4.35 7.86 4.55
CA VAL A 109 3.81 7.49 5.87
C VAL A 109 4.80 7.96 6.93
N ARG A 110 4.41 8.98 7.68
CA ARG A 110 5.21 9.59 8.75
C ARG A 110 4.82 8.93 10.08
N VAL A 111 5.80 8.31 10.72
CA VAL A 111 5.62 7.51 11.92
C VAL A 111 6.49 8.11 13.03
N PRO A 112 5.95 8.99 13.89
CA PRO A 112 6.72 9.61 14.95
C PRO A 112 7.17 8.59 16.00
N TYR A 113 8.28 8.87 16.68
CA TYR A 113 8.66 8.09 17.87
C TYR A 113 7.80 8.48 19.07
N LEU A 114 7.64 7.55 20.02
CA LEU A 114 7.04 7.86 21.31
C LEU A 114 7.85 8.99 21.98
N PRO A 115 7.16 9.92 22.68
CA PRO A 115 7.81 11.07 23.32
C PRO A 115 8.75 10.68 24.47
N GLN A 116 8.58 9.48 25.01
CA GLN A 116 9.39 8.98 26.12
C GLN A 116 10.29 7.86 25.62
N GLY A 117 11.60 7.98 25.92
CA GLY A 117 12.60 6.96 25.63
C GLY A 117 12.46 5.71 26.50
N PRO A 118 13.46 4.82 26.51
CA PRO A 118 13.42 3.62 27.34
C PRO A 118 13.24 3.98 28.81
N ARG A 119 12.30 3.29 29.48
CA ARG A 119 12.08 3.41 30.92
C ARG A 119 12.92 2.37 31.66
N LEU A 120 13.59 2.79 32.73
CA LEU A 120 14.22 1.88 33.69
C LEU A 120 13.14 1.25 34.57
N LEU A 121 13.18 -0.07 34.70
CA LEU A 121 12.30 -0.83 35.57
C LEU A 121 13.05 -1.21 36.85
N GLU A 122 12.38 -1.10 38.00
CA GLU A 122 12.90 -1.58 39.27
C GLU A 122 12.68 -3.10 39.39
N ILE A 123 13.62 -3.81 40.02
CA ILE A 123 13.52 -5.26 40.25
C ILE A 123 12.83 -5.49 41.59
N GLU A 124 11.62 -6.08 41.59
CA GLU A 124 10.95 -6.52 42.81
C GLU A 124 11.68 -7.75 43.40
N GLN A 125 12.13 -7.64 44.65
CA GLN A 125 12.69 -8.75 45.43
C GLN A 125 11.55 -9.35 46.27
N ARG A 126 11.28 -10.64 46.11
CA ARG A 126 10.31 -11.41 46.93
C ARG A 126 11.03 -12.44 47.79
#